data_AF-A0A7V4AWT2-F1
#
_entry.id   AF-A0A7V4AWT2-F1
#
_cell.length_a   1.000
_cell.length_b   1.000
_cell.length_c   1.000
_cell.angle_alpha   90.00
_cell.angle_beta   90.00
_cell.angle_gamma   90.00
#
_symmetry.space_group_name_H-M   'P 1'
#
loop_
_entity.id
_entity.type
_entity.pdbx_description
1 polymer ?
#
loop_
_entity_poly.entity_id
_entity_poly.type
_entity_poly.pdbx_seq_one_letter_code
_entity_poly.pdbx_strand_id
1 'polypeptide(L)'
;MSERQTDIALVFPPVVMKDRYYRIARWVTVPPQGMAFLAAVARRAGRTVTVIDAVAEMLRWGIIDETGRIQAAEDLPAGVPEPLRKRIIEGQRAPEFVLVPSGQCAGDFGIHLTQKDIREVQLAKAAVFTGIQICKKALGISDEDIEEVMLAGAFGNYIRREMARRIGLLPDLP
;
A
#
# COMPACT_ATOMS: atom_id res chain seq x y z
N MET A 1 -32.73 -16.26 16.69
CA MET A 1 -31.74 -15.16 16.82
C MET A 1 -30.72 -15.38 15.72
N SER A 2 -30.85 -14.62 14.63
CA SER A 2 -30.00 -14.73 13.43
C SER A 2 -28.82 -13.77 13.58
N GLU A 3 -27.60 -14.30 13.55
CA GLU A 3 -26.37 -13.51 13.55
C GLU A 3 -26.34 -12.64 12.29
N ARG A 4 -26.31 -11.32 12.49
CA ARG A 4 -26.13 -10.34 11.42
C ARG A 4 -24.68 -10.42 10.93
N GLN A 5 -24.50 -11.18 9.85
CA GLN A 5 -23.31 -11.13 9.01
C GLN A 5 -23.10 -9.68 8.54
N THR A 6 -22.04 -9.06 9.04
CA THR A 6 -21.73 -7.65 8.75
C THR A 6 -21.00 -7.60 7.41
N ASP A 7 -21.75 -7.46 6.33
CA ASP A 7 -21.21 -7.21 4.99
C ASP A 7 -20.56 -5.81 4.95
N ILE A 8 -19.23 -5.76 4.92
CA ILE A 8 -18.48 -4.51 4.75
C ILE A 8 -18.19 -4.31 3.26
N ALA A 9 -18.94 -3.40 2.64
CA ALA A 9 -18.73 -2.94 1.28
C ALA A 9 -17.54 -1.97 1.19
N LEU A 10 -16.55 -2.27 0.32
CA LEU A 10 -15.57 -1.28 -0.14
C LEU A 10 -16.24 -0.38 -1.17
N VAL A 11 -16.78 0.76 -0.72
CA VAL A 11 -17.39 1.76 -1.59
C VAL A 11 -16.30 2.59 -2.26
N PHE A 12 -16.07 2.37 -3.56
CA PHE A 12 -15.43 3.37 -4.43
C PHE A 12 -16.54 4.32 -4.92
N PRO A 13 -16.52 5.63 -4.61
CA PRO A 13 -17.42 6.56 -5.29
C PRO A 13 -17.07 6.57 -6.79
N PRO A 14 -18.07 6.56 -7.69
CA PRO A 14 -17.82 6.64 -9.12
C PRO A 14 -17.23 8.02 -9.46
N VAL A 15 -15.95 8.06 -9.83
CA VAL A 15 -15.38 9.23 -10.52
C VAL A 15 -15.81 9.13 -11.98
N VAL A 16 -16.82 9.91 -12.35
CA VAL A 16 -17.22 10.07 -13.75
C VAL A 16 -16.21 10.99 -14.43
N MET A 17 -15.25 10.41 -15.15
CA MET A 17 -14.44 11.10 -16.15
C MET A 17 -14.71 10.49 -17.52
N LYS A 18 -15.06 11.34 -18.48
CA LYS A 18 -15.52 10.96 -19.83
C LYS A 18 -14.45 10.18 -20.60
N ASP A 19 -14.92 9.09 -21.21
CA ASP A 19 -14.43 8.47 -22.45
C ASP A 19 -12.94 8.15 -22.52
N ARG A 20 -12.55 7.14 -21.73
CA ARG A 20 -11.70 5.98 -22.09
C ARG A 20 -11.25 5.29 -20.79
N TYR A 21 -11.16 3.95 -20.83
CA TYR A 21 -10.77 2.99 -19.77
C TYR A 21 -11.88 2.15 -19.11
N TYR A 22 -11.52 0.89 -18.89
CA TYR A 22 -12.34 -0.29 -18.60
C TYR A 22 -13.16 -0.17 -17.31
N ARG A 23 -14.43 -0.58 -17.37
CA ARG A 23 -15.27 -0.92 -16.21
C ARG A 23 -14.65 -2.10 -15.46
N ILE A 24 -13.98 -1.85 -14.33
CA ILE A 24 -13.68 -2.88 -13.34
C ILE A 24 -14.62 -2.64 -12.15
N ALA A 25 -15.87 -3.07 -12.29
CA ALA A 25 -16.87 -3.04 -11.24
C ALA A 25 -17.34 -4.47 -10.97
N ARG A 26 -16.60 -5.19 -10.11
CA ARG A 26 -17.12 -6.38 -9.47
C ARG A 26 -16.53 -6.52 -8.07
N TRP A 27 -17.44 -6.74 -7.12
CA TRP A 27 -17.17 -6.94 -5.70
C TRP A 27 -16.17 -8.07 -5.48
N VAL A 28 -15.09 -7.78 -4.75
CA VAL A 28 -14.11 -8.78 -4.32
C VAL A 28 -14.49 -9.24 -2.93
N THR A 29 -14.95 -10.49 -2.80
CA THR A 29 -15.18 -11.14 -1.51
C THR A 29 -13.84 -11.73 -1.06
N VAL A 30 -13.25 -11.18 -0.01
CA VAL A 30 -11.99 -11.69 0.57
C VAL A 30 -12.33 -12.70 1.67
N PRO A 31 -11.82 -13.94 1.63
CA PRO A 31 -12.02 -14.92 2.68
C PRO A 31 -11.30 -14.48 3.98
N PRO A 32 -11.72 -15.00 5.15
CA PRO A 32 -11.26 -14.55 6.48
C PRO A 32 -9.74 -14.55 6.67
N GLN A 33 -9.04 -15.43 5.96
CA GLN A 33 -7.58 -15.59 6.03
C GLN A 33 -6.82 -14.39 5.43
N GLY A 34 -7.42 -13.68 4.48
CA GLY A 34 -6.89 -12.42 3.93
C GLY A 34 -7.35 -11.16 4.66
N MET A 35 -8.33 -11.30 5.56
CA MET A 35 -8.88 -10.17 6.28
C MET A 35 -7.90 -9.58 7.29
N ALA A 36 -6.93 -10.31 7.82
CA ALA A 36 -5.98 -9.72 8.77
C ALA A 36 -5.10 -8.64 8.13
N PHE A 37 -4.51 -8.90 6.96
CA PHE A 37 -3.74 -7.89 6.22
C PHE A 37 -4.65 -6.78 5.71
N LEU A 38 -5.72 -7.15 5.01
CA LEU A 38 -6.59 -6.16 4.40
C LEU A 38 -7.40 -5.36 5.43
N ALA A 39 -7.70 -5.88 6.62
CA ALA A 39 -8.27 -5.10 7.72
C ALA A 39 -7.20 -4.25 8.42
N ALA A 40 -5.96 -4.74 8.56
CA ALA A 40 -4.84 -3.93 9.04
C ALA A 40 -4.55 -2.76 8.07
N VAL A 41 -4.76 -2.95 6.78
CA VAL A 41 -4.61 -1.91 5.76
C VAL A 41 -5.88 -1.06 5.64
N ALA A 42 -7.06 -1.67 5.63
CA ALA A 42 -8.37 -1.02 5.46
C ALA A 42 -9.08 -0.76 6.79
N ARG A 43 -8.34 -0.43 7.87
CA ARG A 43 -8.83 -0.22 9.27
C ARG A 43 -10.06 0.69 9.42
N ARG A 44 -10.53 1.33 8.35
CA ARG A 44 -11.78 2.09 8.29
C ARG A 44 -12.56 1.68 7.04
N ALA A 45 -13.75 1.10 7.23
CA ALA A 45 -14.66 0.72 6.15
C ALA A 45 -14.85 1.86 5.14
N GLY A 46 -14.73 1.56 3.84
CA GLY A 46 -14.98 2.51 2.74
C GLY A 46 -13.77 3.28 2.20
N ARG A 47 -12.52 2.83 2.39
CA ARG A 47 -11.34 3.46 1.77
C ARG A 47 -10.56 2.52 0.86
N THR A 48 -10.12 3.05 -0.28
CA THR A 48 -9.23 2.40 -1.25
C THR A 48 -7.89 2.06 -0.61
N VAL A 49 -7.45 0.81 -0.77
CA VAL A 49 -6.08 0.38 -0.42
C VAL A 49 -5.14 0.78 -1.55
N THR A 50 -4.07 1.50 -1.23
CA THR A 50 -3.07 1.93 -2.22
C THR A 50 -1.79 1.08 -2.14
N VAL A 51 -0.93 1.20 -3.15
CA VAL A 51 0.40 0.55 -3.11
C VAL A 51 1.26 1.09 -1.96
N ILE A 52 1.15 2.38 -1.63
CA ILE A 52 1.83 3.01 -0.49
C ILE A 52 1.42 2.32 0.82
N ASP A 53 0.13 2.02 0.96
CA ASP A 53 -0.41 1.35 2.13
C ASP A 53 0.12 -0.08 2.28
N ALA A 54 0.15 -0.82 1.17
CA ALA A 54 0.68 -2.18 1.16
C ALA A 54 2.16 -2.21 1.52
N VAL A 55 2.98 -1.35 0.89
CA VAL A 55 4.42 -1.24 1.18
C VAL A 55 4.67 -0.82 2.63
N ALA A 56 3.88 0.12 3.15
CA ALA A 56 3.99 0.57 4.54
C ALA A 56 3.71 -0.55 5.55
N GLU A 57 2.67 -1.37 5.33
CA GLU A 57 2.38 -2.52 6.19
C GLU A 57 3.37 -3.67 5.98
N MET A 58 3.83 -3.92 4.76
CA MET A 58 4.90 -4.88 4.49
C MET A 58 6.17 -4.51 5.27
N LEU A 59 6.55 -3.22 5.30
CA LEU A 59 7.69 -2.75 6.09
C LEU A 59 7.42 -2.90 7.60
N ARG A 60 6.22 -2.53 8.06
CA ARG A 60 5.82 -2.65 9.47
C ARG A 60 5.91 -4.08 10.00
N TRP A 61 5.51 -5.06 9.20
CA TRP A 61 5.56 -6.48 9.57
C TRP A 61 6.93 -7.13 9.31
N GLY A 62 7.88 -6.41 8.69
CA GLY A 62 9.15 -6.99 8.28
C GLY A 62 9.00 -7.99 7.13
N ILE A 63 7.96 -7.85 6.30
CA ILE A 63 7.85 -8.59 5.03
C ILE A 63 8.85 -8.04 4.01
N ILE A 64 9.07 -6.72 4.05
CA ILE A 64 10.23 -6.09 3.42
C ILE A 64 11.15 -5.56 4.50
N ASP A 65 12.45 -5.62 4.24
CA ASP A 65 13.46 -4.95 5.07
C ASP A 65 13.57 -3.46 4.73
N GLU A 66 14.41 -2.74 5.46
CA GLU A 66 14.68 -1.31 5.27
C GLU A 66 15.28 -0.98 3.89
N THR A 67 15.92 -1.95 3.22
CA THR A 67 16.43 -1.79 1.86
C THR A 67 15.32 -1.95 0.81
N GLY A 68 14.13 -2.41 1.22
CA GLY A 68 12.99 -2.73 0.38
C GLY A 68 13.08 -4.12 -0.25
N ARG A 69 13.92 -5.02 0.26
CA ARG A 69 13.96 -6.41 -0.21
C ARG A 69 12.80 -7.20 0.40
N ILE A 70 12.04 -7.91 -0.43
CA ILE A 70 11.04 -8.87 0.04
C ILE A 70 11.78 -10.10 0.61
N GLN A 71 11.50 -10.42 1.87
CA GLN A 71 12.12 -11.55 2.56
C GLN A 71 11.47 -12.87 2.15
N ALA A 72 12.24 -13.96 2.21
CA ALA A 72 11.69 -15.30 2.02
C ALA A 72 10.77 -15.67 3.18
N ALA A 73 9.86 -16.63 2.96
CA ALA A 73 8.82 -16.96 3.92
C ALA A 73 9.41 -17.44 5.26
N GLU A 74 10.53 -18.15 5.23
CA GLU A 74 11.31 -18.68 6.35
C GLU A 74 12.03 -17.58 7.14
N ASP A 75 12.52 -16.55 6.47
CA ASP A 75 13.30 -15.46 7.06
C ASP A 75 12.43 -14.41 7.79
N LEU A 76 11.10 -14.48 7.62
CA LEU A 76 10.19 -13.53 8.24
C LEU A 76 10.28 -13.56 9.78
N PRO A 77 10.11 -12.41 10.46
CA PRO A 77 10.07 -12.36 11.92
C PRO A 77 9.02 -13.28 12.54
N ALA A 78 9.29 -13.83 13.72
CA ALA A 78 8.36 -14.73 14.42
C ALA A 78 7.00 -14.07 14.75
N GLY A 79 6.95 -12.74 14.84
CA GLY A 79 5.73 -11.97 15.07
C GLY A 79 4.80 -11.90 13.85
N VAL A 80 5.23 -12.35 12.67
CA VAL A 80 4.40 -12.32 11.45
C VAL A 80 3.37 -13.46 11.49
N PRO A 81 2.05 -13.17 11.41
CA PRO A 81 1.03 -14.19 11.40
C PRO A 81 1.17 -15.18 10.23
N GLU A 82 0.88 -16.45 10.50
CA GLU A 82 0.95 -17.53 9.50
C GLU A 82 0.18 -17.24 8.20
N PRO A 83 -1.02 -16.62 8.21
CA PRO A 83 -1.71 -16.24 6.97
C PRO A 83 -0.96 -15.22 6.12
N LEU A 84 -0.11 -14.36 6.72
CA LEU A 84 0.76 -13.45 5.97
C LEU A 84 2.00 -14.16 5.43
N ARG A 85 2.57 -15.08 6.21
CA ARG A 85 3.72 -15.89 5.80
C ARG A 85 3.39 -16.71 4.54
N LYS A 86 2.19 -17.30 4.49
CA LYS A 86 1.66 -18.02 3.31
C LYS A 86 1.39 -17.16 2.07
N ARG A 87 1.45 -15.83 2.18
CA ARG A 87 1.33 -14.92 1.03
C ARG A 87 2.66 -14.65 0.35
N ILE A 88 3.77 -15.10 0.92
CA ILE A 88 5.07 -15.08 0.25
C ILE A 88 5.15 -16.30 -0.65
N ILE A 89 5.39 -16.07 -1.93
CA ILE A 89 5.58 -17.12 -2.93
C ILE A 89 6.92 -16.93 -3.63
N GLU A 90 7.45 -18.01 -4.20
CA GLU A 90 8.60 -17.92 -5.09
C GLU A 90 8.20 -17.25 -6.40
N GLY A 91 8.80 -16.09 -6.68
CA GLY A 91 8.72 -15.43 -7.98
C GLY A 91 9.86 -15.86 -8.91
N GLN A 92 9.89 -15.30 -10.12
CA GLN A 92 10.90 -15.69 -11.13
C GLN A 92 12.35 -15.40 -10.72
N ARG A 93 12.57 -14.38 -9.88
CA ARG A 93 13.93 -13.91 -9.49
C ARG A 93 14.08 -13.63 -8.00
N ALA A 94 12.98 -13.36 -7.32
CA ALA A 94 12.92 -13.00 -5.91
C ALA A 94 11.53 -13.37 -5.38
N PRO A 95 11.35 -13.47 -4.06
CA PRO A 95 10.03 -13.67 -3.46
C PRO A 95 9.05 -12.57 -3.89
N GLU A 96 7.78 -12.95 -4.03
CA GLU A 96 6.67 -12.05 -4.32
C GLU A 96 5.63 -12.14 -3.20
N PHE A 97 4.91 -11.04 -2.97
CA PHE A 97 3.84 -11.01 -2.00
C PHE A 97 2.47 -11.01 -2.68
N VAL A 98 1.66 -12.02 -2.38
CA VAL A 98 0.28 -12.12 -2.87
C VAL A 98 -0.62 -11.18 -2.08
N LEU A 99 -1.00 -10.07 -2.71
CA LEU A 99 -1.93 -9.09 -2.13
C LEU A 99 -3.38 -9.58 -2.23
N VAL A 100 -3.76 -10.11 -3.39
CA VAL A 100 -5.08 -10.73 -3.64
C VAL A 100 -4.86 -12.07 -4.34
N PRO A 101 -5.24 -13.20 -3.73
CA PRO A 101 -5.13 -14.52 -4.37
C PRO A 101 -5.98 -14.63 -5.64
N SER A 102 -5.55 -15.49 -6.57
CA SER A 102 -6.35 -15.87 -7.74
C SER A 102 -7.72 -16.41 -7.31
N GLY A 103 -8.76 -16.09 -8.08
CA GLY A 103 -10.16 -16.46 -7.77
C GLY A 103 -10.88 -15.50 -6.80
N GLN A 104 -10.16 -14.53 -6.22
CA GLN A 104 -10.77 -13.40 -5.51
C GLN A 104 -10.76 -12.12 -6.36
N CYS A 105 -10.08 -12.13 -7.50
CA CYS A 105 -10.14 -11.06 -8.48
C CYS A 105 -11.33 -11.26 -9.42
N ALA A 106 -11.70 -10.21 -10.17
CA ALA A 106 -12.72 -10.30 -11.21
C ALA A 106 -12.32 -11.21 -12.40
N GLY A 107 -11.10 -11.75 -12.40
CA GLY A 107 -10.60 -12.75 -13.34
C GLY A 107 -9.71 -13.79 -12.64
N ASP A 108 -9.12 -14.70 -13.43
CA ASP A 108 -8.41 -15.88 -12.91
C ASP A 108 -6.97 -15.62 -12.45
N PHE A 109 -6.57 -14.35 -12.33
CA PHE A 109 -5.24 -13.95 -11.89
C PHE A 109 -5.27 -13.28 -10.52
N GLY A 110 -4.24 -13.54 -9.70
CA GLY A 110 -4.02 -12.82 -8.45
C GLY A 110 -3.38 -11.44 -8.68
N ILE A 111 -3.43 -10.59 -7.65
CA ILE A 111 -2.67 -9.32 -7.60
C ILE A 111 -1.48 -9.54 -6.68
N HIS A 112 -0.28 -9.45 -7.23
CA HIS A 112 0.97 -9.71 -6.52
C HIS A 112 1.81 -8.43 -6.51
N LEU A 113 2.62 -8.27 -5.47
CA LEU A 113 3.65 -7.24 -5.39
C LEU A 113 5.00 -7.92 -5.57
N THR A 114 5.70 -7.51 -6.63
CA THR A 114 7.02 -8.02 -6.96
C THR A 114 8.11 -7.15 -6.36
N GLN A 115 9.33 -7.68 -6.31
CA GLN A 115 10.50 -6.89 -5.94
C GLN A 115 10.67 -5.63 -6.82
N LYS A 116 10.29 -5.70 -8.11
CA LYS A 116 10.35 -4.56 -9.03
C LYS A 116 9.35 -3.47 -8.60
N ASP A 117 8.13 -3.84 -8.22
CA ASP A 117 7.12 -2.88 -7.79
C ASP A 117 7.57 -2.11 -6.54
N ILE A 118 8.23 -2.79 -5.59
CA ILE A 118 8.83 -2.13 -4.42
C ILE A 118 9.89 -1.12 -4.85
N ARG A 119 10.73 -1.45 -5.84
CA ARG A 119 11.74 -0.53 -6.38
C ARG A 119 11.11 0.67 -7.06
N GLU A 120 10.02 0.51 -7.81
CA GLU A 120 9.30 1.65 -8.42
C GLU A 120 8.73 2.60 -7.36
N VAL A 121 8.19 2.07 -6.26
CA VAL A 121 7.74 2.91 -5.13
C VAL A 121 8.90 3.66 -4.50
N GLN A 122 10.05 3.01 -4.29
CA GLN A 122 11.25 3.66 -3.78
C GLN A 122 11.76 4.76 -4.71
N LEU A 123 11.77 4.53 -6.02
CA LEU A 123 12.16 5.53 -7.02
C LEU A 123 11.21 6.74 -6.98
N ALA A 124 9.91 6.50 -6.95
CA ALA A 124 8.91 7.56 -6.85
C ALA A 124 9.09 8.39 -5.56
N LYS A 125 9.29 7.73 -4.41
CA LYS A 125 9.61 8.41 -3.15
C LYS A 125 10.90 9.23 -3.26
N ALA A 126 11.96 8.65 -3.81
CA ALA A 126 13.26 9.31 -3.92
C ALA A 126 13.15 10.57 -4.79
N ALA A 127 12.37 10.54 -5.86
CA ALA A 127 12.12 11.69 -6.71
C ALA A 127 11.41 12.83 -5.94
N VAL A 128 10.34 12.51 -5.20
CA VAL A 128 9.61 13.49 -4.37
C VAL A 128 10.52 14.10 -3.31
N PHE A 129 11.23 13.25 -2.55
CA PHE A 129 12.16 13.69 -1.52
C PHE A 129 13.26 14.60 -2.08
N THR A 130 13.87 14.20 -3.19
CA THR A 130 14.91 14.99 -3.86
C THR A 130 14.39 16.34 -4.33
N GLY A 131 13.18 16.38 -4.89
CA GLY A 131 12.53 17.63 -5.28
C GLY A 131 12.38 18.60 -4.10
N ILE A 132 11.90 18.10 -2.95
CA ILE A 132 11.77 18.89 -1.72
C ILE A 132 13.14 19.43 -1.28
N GLN A 133 14.17 18.58 -1.24
CA GLN A 133 15.51 18.98 -0.82
C GLN A 133 16.13 20.04 -1.74
N ILE A 134 15.93 19.93 -3.06
CA ILE A 134 16.39 20.93 -4.03
C ILE A 134 15.69 22.27 -3.77
N CYS A 135 14.37 22.28 -3.56
CA CYS A 135 13.63 23.50 -3.25
C CYS A 135 14.10 24.14 -1.95
N LYS A 136 14.26 23.35 -0.87
CA LYS A 136 14.79 23.84 0.41
C LYS A 136 16.16 24.47 0.25
N LYS A 137 17.08 23.80 -0.45
CA LYS A 137 18.42 24.31 -0.73
C LYS A 137 18.40 25.60 -1.55
N ALA A 138 17.53 25.69 -2.56
CA ALA A 138 17.40 26.88 -3.39
C ALA A 138 16.83 28.09 -2.62
N LEU A 139 15.94 27.84 -1.66
CA LEU A 139 15.33 28.87 -0.82
C LEU A 139 16.14 29.18 0.45
N GLY A 140 17.12 28.35 0.81
CA GLY A 140 17.91 28.51 2.01
C GLY A 140 17.15 28.22 3.31
N ILE A 141 16.10 27.38 3.24
CA ILE A 141 15.24 27.05 4.38
C ILE A 141 15.49 25.62 4.90
N SER A 142 15.18 25.42 6.18
CA SER A 142 15.27 24.17 6.92
C SER A 142 13.90 23.48 7.04
N ASP A 143 13.80 22.32 7.72
CA ASP A 143 12.49 21.67 7.93
C ASP A 143 11.67 22.43 8.98
N GLU A 144 12.34 23.11 9.91
CA GLU A 144 11.77 23.93 10.98
C GLU A 144 11.06 25.18 10.45
N ASP A 145 11.41 25.61 9.23
CA ASP A 145 10.79 26.75 8.55
C ASP A 145 9.50 26.35 7.79
N ILE A 146 9.16 25.06 7.73
CA ILE A 146 7.98 24.56 7.01
C ILE A 146 6.79 24.45 7.96
N GLU A 147 5.86 25.40 7.84
CA GLU A 147 4.65 25.45 8.68
C GLU A 147 3.57 24.45 8.24
N GLU A 148 3.42 24.21 6.94
CA GLU A 148 2.36 23.36 6.39
C GLU A 148 2.81 22.60 5.13
N VAL A 149 2.39 21.33 5.01
CA VAL A 149 2.53 20.52 3.80
C VAL A 149 1.16 20.19 3.22
N MET A 150 0.89 20.72 2.02
CA MET A 150 -0.33 20.47 1.28
C MET A 150 -0.12 19.39 0.21
N LEU A 151 -0.96 18.36 0.21
CA LEU A 151 -0.95 17.30 -0.81
C LEU A 151 -1.98 17.61 -1.89
N ALA A 152 -1.50 17.83 -3.12
CA ALA A 152 -2.35 18.07 -4.29
C ALA A 152 -2.45 16.83 -5.21
N GLY A 153 -3.42 16.85 -6.12
CA GLY A 153 -3.59 15.83 -7.17
C GLY A 153 -4.43 14.62 -6.75
N ALA A 154 -4.63 13.70 -7.70
CA ALA A 154 -5.54 12.55 -7.53
C ALA A 154 -5.17 11.65 -6.34
N PHE A 155 -3.90 11.60 -5.96
CA PHE A 155 -3.42 10.82 -4.81
C PHE A 155 -3.64 11.53 -3.47
N GLY A 156 -3.72 12.86 -3.43
CA GLY A 156 -3.85 13.63 -2.19
C GLY A 156 -5.09 13.26 -1.36
N ASN A 157 -6.18 12.86 -2.02
CA ASN A 157 -7.42 12.45 -1.37
C ASN A 157 -7.37 11.04 -0.72
N TYR A 158 -6.45 10.18 -1.17
CA TYR A 158 -6.42 8.76 -0.78
C TYR A 158 -5.16 8.36 0.00
N ILE A 159 -4.08 9.14 -0.10
CA ILE A 159 -2.85 8.85 0.64
C ILE A 159 -3.10 9.00 2.15
N ARG A 160 -2.84 7.92 2.89
CA ARG A 160 -2.78 7.96 4.35
C ARG A 160 -1.46 8.59 4.80
N ARG A 161 -1.54 9.78 5.40
CA ARG A 161 -0.38 10.54 5.92
C ARG A 161 0.55 9.68 6.78
N GLU A 162 0.00 8.87 7.69
CA GLU A 162 0.78 7.96 8.53
C GLU A 162 1.59 6.94 7.71
N MET A 163 0.99 6.37 6.66
CA MET A 163 1.66 5.37 5.81
C MET A 163 2.72 6.01 4.93
N ALA A 164 2.40 7.19 4.37
CA ALA A 164 3.36 7.97 3.59
C ALA A 164 4.57 8.41 4.43
N ARG A 165 4.35 8.84 5.68
CA ARG A 165 5.45 9.10 6.64
C ARG A 165 6.24 7.84 6.95
N ARG A 166 5.56 6.71 7.21
CA ARG A 166 6.22 5.43 7.52
C ARG A 166 7.18 4.97 6.43
N ILE A 167 6.80 5.11 5.16
CA ILE A 167 7.69 4.78 4.05
C ILE A 167 8.66 5.89 3.71
N GLY A 168 8.58 7.07 4.35
CA GLY A 168 9.42 8.25 4.12
C GLY A 168 9.08 9.02 2.83
N LEU A 169 7.87 8.88 2.31
CA LEU A 169 7.38 9.64 1.15
C LEU A 169 7.14 11.11 1.51
N LEU A 170 6.69 11.37 2.74
CA LEU A 170 6.51 12.72 3.27
C LEU A 170 7.55 13.00 4.35
N PRO A 171 8.05 14.25 4.45
CA PRO A 171 8.99 14.63 5.48
C PRO A 171 8.35 14.49 6.87
N ASP A 172 9.20 14.21 7.85
CA ASP A 172 8.82 14.13 9.25
C ASP A 172 8.96 15.53 9.87
N LEU A 173 7.94 16.36 9.66
CA LEU A 173 7.91 17.73 10.17
C LEU A 173 7.36 17.79 11.61
N PRO A 174 7.71 18.83 12.40
CA PRO A 174 7.19 19.07 13.75
C PRO A 174 5.66 19.13 13.82
#